data_AF-A0AAU6X1A4-F1
#
_entry.id   AF-A0AAU6X1A4-F1
#
_cell.length_a   1.000
_cell.length_b   1.000
_cell.length_c   1.000
_cell.angle_alpha   90.00
_cell.angle_beta   90.00
_cell.angle_gamma   90.00
#
_symmetry.space_group_name_H-M   'P 1'
#
loop_
_entity.id
_entity.type
_entity.pdbx_description
1 polymer ?
#
loop_
_entity_poly.entity_id
_entity_poly.type
_entity_poly.pdbx_seq_one_letter_code
_entity_poly.pdbx_strand_id
1 'polypeptide(L)' 'MLLIFPTGVTIEDTTGLLEGDYADGRRMVKIFSMEDLEVKQEALQHIIKQWLELIET' A
#
# COMPACT_ATOMS: atom_id res chain seq x y z
N MET A 1 -2.16 -7.89 10.85
CA MET A 1 -3.20 -7.00 10.29
C MET A 1 -3.11 -7.01 8.77
N LEU A 2 -4.24 -6.89 8.07
CA LEU A 2 -4.30 -6.81 6.60
C LEU A 2 -4.87 -5.44 6.20
N LEU A 3 -4.14 -4.73 5.35
CA LEU A 3 -4.59 -3.50 4.72
C LEU A 3 -4.84 -3.77 3.23
N ILE A 4 -5.95 -3.27 2.72
CA ILE A 4 -6.35 -3.44 1.32
C ILE A 4 -6.46 -2.06 0.69
N PHE A 5 -5.86 -1.91 -0.48
CA PHE A 5 -5.96 -0.74 -1.35
C PHE A 5 -6.88 -1.11 -2.51
N PRO A 6 -8.16 -0.68 -2.50
CA PRO A 6 -9.15 -1.07 -3.51
C PRO A 6 -8.72 -0.74 -4.94
N THR A 7 -8.06 0.41 -5.12
CA THR A 7 -7.50 0.87 -6.40
C THR A 7 -5.97 0.84 -6.37
N GLY A 8 -5.36 -0.10 -5.64
CA GLY A 8 -3.92 -0.13 -5.42
C GLY A 8 -3.06 -0.22 -6.69
N VAL A 9 -3.62 -0.72 -7.80
CA VAL A 9 -2.96 -0.75 -9.12
C VAL A 9 -2.63 0.65 -9.67
N THR A 10 -3.32 1.70 -9.19
CA THR A 10 -3.06 3.07 -9.64
C THR A 10 -1.86 3.70 -8.93
N ILE A 11 -1.32 3.05 -7.90
CA ILE A 11 -0.18 3.52 -7.13
C ILE A 11 1.09 2.97 -7.79
N GLU A 12 2.01 3.84 -8.17
CA GLU A 12 3.34 3.43 -8.61
C GLU A 12 4.18 3.02 -7.39
N ASP A 13 4.17 1.72 -7.07
CA ASP A 13 4.92 1.19 -5.94
C ASP A 13 6.41 1.04 -6.26
N THR A 14 7.20 1.98 -5.77
CA THR A 14 8.67 1.94 -5.82
C THR A 14 9.29 1.25 -4.61
N THR A 15 8.48 0.92 -3.60
CA THR A 15 8.92 0.36 -2.31
C THR A 15 8.87 -1.16 -2.28
N GLY A 16 8.07 -1.77 -3.16
CA GLY A 16 7.80 -3.22 -3.17
C GLY A 16 6.93 -3.68 -2.01
N LEU A 17 6.27 -2.76 -1.31
CA LEU A 17 5.44 -3.05 -0.15
C LEU A 17 4.05 -3.56 -0.55
N LEU A 18 3.55 -3.19 -1.73
CA LEU A 18 2.26 -3.65 -2.23
C LEU A 18 2.37 -5.09 -2.75
N GLU A 19 1.64 -5.99 -2.11
CA GLU A 19 1.51 -7.38 -2.52
C GLU A 19 0.20 -7.63 -3.29
N GLY A 20 0.22 -8.74 -4.03
CA GLY A 20 -0.94 -9.27 -4.74
C GLY A 20 -1.09 -8.69 -6.14
N ASP A 21 -1.60 -9.51 -7.05
CA ASP A 21 -1.95 -9.07 -8.39
C ASP A 21 -3.35 -9.55 -8.77
N TYR A 22 -4.35 -8.78 -8.36
CA TYR A 22 -5.76 -9.12 -8.57
C TYR A 22 -6.27 -8.45 -9.84
N ALA A 23 -7.06 -9.20 -10.63
CA ALA A 23 -7.64 -8.70 -11.88
C ALA A 23 -8.55 -7.47 -11.71
N ASP A 24 -9.04 -7.22 -10.50
CA ASP A 24 -9.84 -6.05 -10.14
C ASP A 24 -9.00 -4.84 -9.69
N GLY A 25 -7.67 -4.92 -9.78
CA GLY A 25 -6.75 -3.82 -9.50
C GLY A 25 -6.43 -3.62 -8.02
N ARG A 26 -6.89 -4.52 -7.13
CA ARG A 26 -6.55 -4.44 -5.71
C ARG A 26 -5.07 -4.72 -5.46
N ARG A 27 -4.54 -4.10 -4.40
CA ARG A 27 -3.25 -4.42 -3.77
C ARG A 27 -3.42 -4.52 -2.26
N MET A 28 -2.49 -5.19 -1.60
CA MET A 28 -2.57 -5.42 -0.15
C MET A 28 -1.23 -5.22 0.53
N VAL A 29 -1.28 -4.89 1.81
CA VAL A 29 -0.11 -4.90 2.70
C VAL A 29 -0.43 -5.78 3.90
N LYS A 30 0.43 -6.77 4.15
CA LYS A 30 0.36 -7.60 5.35
C LYS A 30 1.34 -7.06 6.38
N ILE A 31 0.82 -6.90 7.60
CA ILE A 31 1.60 -6.49 8.78
C ILE A 31 1.56 -7.65 9.77
N PHE A 32 2.70 -8.27 10.03
CA PHE A 32 2.79 -9.49 10.85
C PHE A 32 3.00 -9.18 12.34
N SER A 33 3.67 -8.08 12.66
CA SER A 33 3.97 -7.65 14.03
C SER A 33 4.11 -6.12 14.11
N MET A 34 4.32 -5.60 15.32
CA MET A 34 4.65 -4.18 15.51
C MET A 34 6.03 -3.83 14.95
N GLU A 35 7.01 -4.71 15.10
CA GLU A 35 8.36 -4.53 14.52
C GLU A 35 8.30 -4.46 12.99
N ASP A 36 7.48 -5.32 12.37
CA ASP A 36 7.24 -5.29 10.92
C ASP A 36 6.57 -3.98 10.49
N LEU A 37 5.65 -3.45 11.30
CA LEU A 37 5.03 -2.15 11.05
C LEU A 37 6.04 -1.01 11.14
N GLU A 38 6.93 -1.02 12.13
CA GLU A 38 7.97 0.00 12.30
C GLU A 38 8.92 0.03 11.09
N VAL A 39 9.34 -1.13 10.59
CA VAL A 39 10.18 -1.23 9.38
C VAL A 39 9.44 -0.75 8.13
N LYS A 40 8.13 -1.03 8.03
CA LYS A 40 7.30 -0.64 6.87
C LYS A 40 6.74 0.78 6.97
N GLN A 41 6.93 1.48 8.08
CA GLN A 41 6.21 2.71 8.40
C GLN A 41 6.40 3.80 7.33
N GLU A 42 7.64 4.09 6.95
CA GLU A 42 7.94 5.16 5.98
C GLU A 42 7.38 4.84 4.59
N ALA A 43 7.57 3.61 4.12
CA ALA A 43 7.05 3.14 2.85
C ALA A 43 5.51 3.15 2.82
N LEU A 44 4.87 2.71 3.91
CA LEU A 44 3.41 2.72 4.04
C LEU A 44 2.85 4.16 4.03
N GLN A 45 3.50 5.08 4.73
CA GLN A 45 3.12 6.49 4.70
C GLN A 45 3.28 7.11 3.30
N HIS A 46 4.34 6.75 2.58
CA HIS A 46 4.56 7.20 1.21
C HIS A 46 3.45 6.72 0.27
N ILE A 47 3.14 5.42 0.30
CA ILE A 47 2.07 4.82 -0.51
C ILE A 47 0.71 5.48 -0.23
N ILE A 48 0.37 5.71 1.05
CA ILE A 48 -0.90 6.35 1.42
C ILE A 48 -0.99 7.76 0.85
N LYS A 49 0.10 8.55 0.91
CA LYS A 49 0.13 9.91 0.35
C LYS A 49 -0.05 9.90 -1.17
N GLN A 50 0.72 9.07 -1.88
CA GLN A 50 0.56 8.91 -3.32
C GLN A 50 -0.87 8.52 -3.68
N TRP A 51 -1.48 7.62 -2.90
CA TRP A 51 -2.85 7.20 -3.15
C TRP A 51 -3.88 8.31 -2.94
N LEU A 52 -3.70 9.16 -1.92
CA LEU A 52 -4.57 10.32 -1.66
C LEU A 52 -4.44 11.39 -2.75
N GLU A 53 -3.24 11.63 -3.29
CA GLU A 53 -3.00 12.56 -4.40
C GLU A 53 -3.79 12.19 -5.67
N LEU A 54 -4.17 10.91 -5.83
CA LEU A 54 -5.01 10.45 -6.95
C LEU A 54 -6.50 10.71 -6.74
N ILE A 55 -6.93 11.08 -5.54
CA ILE A 55 -8.33 11.33 -5.18
C ILE A 55 -8.61 12.84 -5.15
N GLU A 56 -7.65 13.64 -4.67
CA GLU A 56 -7.73 15.10 -4.64
C GLU A 56 -7.43 15.69 -6.02
N THR A 57 -8.42 15.65 -6.91
CA THR A 57 -8.50 16.46 -8.15
C THR A 57 -9.33 17.72 -7.97
#